data_AF-A0A2D7FPS6-F1
#
_entry.id   AF-A0A2D7FPS6-F1
#
_cell.length_a   1.000
_cell.length_b   1.000
_cell.length_c   1.000
_cell.angle_alpha   90.00
_cell.angle_beta   90.00
_cell.angle_gamma   90.00
#
_symmetry.space_group_name_H-M   'P 1'
#
loop_
_entity.id
_entity.type
_entity.pdbx_description
1 polymer ?
#
loop_
_entity_poly.entity_id
_entity_poly.type
_entity_poly.pdbx_seq_one_letter_code
_entity_poly.pdbx_strand_id
1 'polypeptide(L)'
;MFDVNLFNGAQILDQMIDFVALYLLTSQSAKTRFYGFALGLAGFAPATFLVVVTEMWWLVLCLPVWLAIELKGAVGNWRAAQGFKA
;
A
#
# COMPACT_ATOMS: atom_id res chain seq x y z
N MET A 1 26.28 8.67 -3.39
CA MET A 1 24.89 8.89 -3.86
C MET A 1 24.09 7.60 -3.98
N PHE A 2 24.72 6.43 -4.17
CA PHE A 2 24.10 5.13 -3.86
C PHE A 2 24.77 4.55 -2.61
N ASP A 3 24.23 4.88 -1.45
CA ASP A 3 24.63 4.25 -0.20
C ASP A 3 23.65 3.11 0.09
N VAL A 4 24.14 1.87 0.17
CA VAL A 4 23.27 0.70 0.40
C VAL A 4 23.12 0.53 1.89
N ASN A 5 22.12 1.21 2.43
CA ASN A 5 21.76 1.13 3.84
C ASN A 5 20.26 0.83 3.98
N LEU A 6 19.85 0.44 5.20
CA LEU A 6 18.47 0.05 5.48
C LEU A 6 17.46 1.17 5.15
N PHE A 7 17.85 2.43 5.40
CA PHE A 7 17.00 3.58 5.12
C PHE A 7 16.71 3.72 3.62
N ASN A 8 17.76 3.76 2.79
CA ASN A 8 17.61 3.86 1.34
C ASN A 8 16.92 2.61 0.76
N GLY A 9 17.18 1.43 1.33
CA GLY A 9 16.48 0.20 0.96
C GLY A 9 14.98 0.27 1.24
N ALA A 10 14.58 0.80 2.39
CA ALA A 10 13.17 0.99 2.73
C ALA A 10 12.49 2.01 1.81
N GLN A 11 13.16 3.12 1.46
CA GLN A 11 12.62 4.11 0.51
C GLN A 11 12.38 3.52 -0.87
N ILE A 12 13.35 2.74 -1.40
CA ILE A 12 13.20 2.09 -2.70
C ILE A 12 12.06 1.06 -2.65
N LEU A 13 12.01 0.25 -1.59
CA LEU A 13 10.97 -0.77 -1.43
C LEU A 13 9.58 -0.14 -1.34
N ASP A 14 9.41 0.90 -0.54
CA ASP A 14 8.17 1.67 -0.39
C ASP A 14 7.68 2.17 -1.77
N GLN A 15 8.56 2.84 -2.50
CA GLN A 15 8.23 3.40 -3.82
C GLN A 15 7.91 2.32 -4.87
N MET A 16 8.61 1.19 -4.84
CA MET A 16 8.36 0.07 -5.76
C MET A 16 7.02 -0.61 -5.46
N ILE A 17 6.67 -0.78 -4.18
CA ILE A 17 5.36 -1.32 -3.78
C ILE A 17 4.25 -0.39 -4.27
N ASP A 18 4.41 0.92 -4.09
CA ASP A 18 3.42 1.92 -4.53
C ASP A 18 3.20 1.89 -6.04
N PHE A 19 4.27 1.78 -6.85
CA PHE A 19 4.13 1.68 -8.31
C PHE A 19 3.36 0.43 -8.73
N VAL A 20 3.68 -0.72 -8.13
CA VAL A 20 2.99 -1.98 -8.45
C VAL A 20 1.54 -1.93 -7.97
N ALA A 21 1.29 -1.44 -6.76
CA ALA A 21 -0.04 -1.29 -6.20
C ALA A 21 -0.91 -0.40 -7.11
N LEU A 22 -0.41 0.79 -7.47
CA LEU A 22 -1.12 1.72 -8.35
C LEU A 22 -1.43 1.10 -9.71
N TYR A 23 -0.44 0.43 -10.33
CA TYR A 23 -0.65 -0.26 -11.60
C TYR A 23 -1.81 -1.27 -11.52
N LEU A 24 -1.84 -2.10 -10.47
CA LEU A 24 -2.91 -3.09 -10.26
C LEU A 24 -4.26 -2.44 -9.98
N LEU A 25 -4.28 -1.31 -9.24
CA LEU A 25 -5.50 -0.56 -8.92
C LEU A 25 -6.17 0.06 -10.17
N THR A 26 -5.40 0.37 -11.22
CA THR A 26 -5.97 0.87 -12.49
C THR A 26 -6.67 -0.21 -13.33
N SER A 27 -6.61 -1.48 -12.91
CA SER A 27 -7.24 -2.56 -13.64
C SER A 27 -8.77 -2.50 -13.58
N GLN A 28 -9.42 -2.97 -14.66
CA GLN A 28 -10.88 -3.17 -14.67
C GLN A 28 -11.30 -4.45 -13.92
N SER A 29 -10.37 -5.40 -13.73
CA SER A 29 -10.63 -6.64 -13.01
C SER A 29 -10.64 -6.40 -11.50
N ALA A 30 -11.76 -6.72 -10.85
CA ALA A 30 -11.85 -6.66 -9.39
C ALA A 30 -10.79 -7.53 -8.70
N LYS A 31 -10.49 -8.72 -9.26
CA LYS A 31 -9.43 -9.60 -8.74
C LYS A 31 -8.06 -8.92 -8.79
N THR A 32 -7.76 -8.20 -9.87
CA THR A 32 -6.48 -7.50 -10.02
C THR A 32 -6.39 -6.31 -9.07
N ARG A 33 -7.47 -5.52 -8.96
CA ARG A 33 -7.54 -4.42 -7.98
C ARG A 33 -7.40 -4.89 -6.53
N PHE A 34 -7.97 -6.06 -6.20
CA PHE A 34 -7.78 -6.68 -4.88
C PHE A 34 -6.30 -6.86 -4.55
N TYR A 35 -5.48 -7.36 -5.49
CA TYR A 35 -4.04 -7.48 -5.28
C TYR A 35 -3.36 -6.12 -5.12
N GLY A 36 -3.83 -5.08 -5.81
CA GLY A 36 -3.38 -3.70 -5.61
C GLY A 36 -3.59 -3.23 -4.17
N PHE A 37 -4.81 -3.39 -3.64
CA PHE A 37 -5.10 -3.03 -2.25
C PHE A 37 -4.36 -3.93 -1.23
N ALA A 38 -4.19 -5.22 -1.52
CA ALA A 38 -3.44 -6.13 -0.67
C ALA A 38 -1.95 -5.76 -0.60
N LEU A 39 -1.37 -5.28 -1.70
CA LEU A 39 -0.01 -4.74 -1.73
C LEU A 39 0.10 -3.40 -0.99
N GLY A 40 -0.90 -2.53 -1.09
CA GLY A 40 -0.97 -1.30 -0.30
C GLY A 40 -0.94 -1.58 1.22
N LEU A 41 -1.65 -2.63 1.68
CA LEU A 41 -1.55 -3.10 3.06
C LEU A 41 -0.13 -3.58 3.44
N ALA A 42 0.57 -4.25 2.54
CA ALA A 42 1.94 -4.72 2.78
C ALA A 42 2.95 -3.56 2.79
N GLY A 43 2.74 -2.54 1.95
CA GLY A 43 3.51 -1.29 1.89
C GLY A 43 3.47 -0.48 3.18
N PHE A 44 2.50 -0.76 4.05
CA PHE A 44 2.40 -0.13 5.37
C PHE A 44 3.66 -0.35 6.24
N ALA A 45 4.34 -1.48 6.11
CA ALA A 45 5.52 -1.79 6.90
C ALA A 45 6.73 -0.88 6.57
N PRO A 46 7.20 -0.78 5.31
CA PRO A 46 8.26 0.16 4.96
C PRO A 46 7.84 1.62 5.17
N ALA A 47 6.60 2.00 4.84
CA ALA A 47 6.10 3.35 5.07
C ALA A 47 6.16 3.75 6.57
N THR A 48 5.70 2.87 7.47
CA THR A 48 5.73 3.13 8.93
C THR A 48 7.17 3.23 9.44
N PHE A 49 8.07 2.36 8.97
CA PHE A 49 9.49 2.46 9.31
C PHE A 49 10.07 3.82 8.89
N LEU A 50 9.77 4.28 7.68
CA LEU A 50 10.22 5.57 7.18
C LEU A 50 9.65 6.74 8.00
N VAL A 51 8.37 6.69 8.38
CA VAL A 51 7.75 7.71 9.25
C VAL A 51 8.50 7.85 10.58
N VAL A 52 8.87 6.72 11.20
CA VAL A 52 9.59 6.71 12.49
C VAL A 52 11.01 7.26 12.32
N VAL A 53 11.77 6.77 11.33
CA VAL A 53 13.18 7.12 11.14
C VAL A 53 13.37 8.55 10.64
N THR A 54 12.39 9.09 9.90
CA THR A 54 12.42 10.49 9.42
C THR A 54 11.74 11.47 10.37
N GLU A 55 11.25 11.01 11.52
CA GLU A 55 10.51 11.82 12.50
C GLU A 55 9.28 12.54 11.91
N MET A 56 8.70 11.99 10.83
CA MET A 56 7.53 12.54 10.14
C MET A 56 6.22 12.18 10.85
N TRP A 57 6.14 12.47 12.15
CA TRP A 57 5.01 12.07 13.00
C TRP A 57 3.64 12.58 12.53
N TRP A 58 3.60 13.68 11.77
CA TRP A 58 2.37 14.19 11.18
C TRP A 58 1.72 13.20 10.18
N LEU A 59 2.51 12.33 9.54
CA LEU A 59 2.02 11.26 8.66
C LEU A 59 1.34 10.12 9.43
N VAL A 60 1.57 9.99 10.74
CA VAL A 60 0.88 9.00 11.57
C VAL A 60 -0.63 9.22 11.54
N LEU A 61 -1.09 10.47 11.40
CA LEU A 61 -2.51 10.78 11.25
C LEU A 61 -3.11 10.27 9.92
N CYS A 62 -2.27 10.08 8.89
CA CYS A 62 -2.68 9.53 7.61
C CYS A 62 -2.77 8.00 7.63
N LEU A 63 -2.04 7.33 8.53
CA LEU A 63 -2.00 5.86 8.60
C LEU A 63 -3.39 5.22 8.83
N PRO A 64 -4.26 5.71 9.74
CA PRO A 64 -5.61 5.18 9.89
C PRO A 64 -6.48 5.37 8.65
N VAL A 65 -6.36 6.53 7.97
CA VAL A 65 -7.11 6.82 6.74
C VAL A 65 -6.69 5.87 5.63
N TRP A 66 -5.38 5.69 5.47
CA TRP A 66 -4.82 4.76 4.51
C TRP A 66 -5.30 3.33 4.79
N LEU A 67 -5.12 2.84 6.02
CA LEU A 67 -5.55 1.50 6.42
C LEU A 67 -7.05 1.27 6.17
N ALA A 68 -7.89 2.27 6.46
CA ALA A 68 -9.32 2.18 6.23
C ALA A 68 -9.67 2.06 4.73
N ILE A 69 -9.00 2.84 3.87
CA ILE A 69 -9.17 2.80 2.42
C ILE A 69 -8.75 1.43 1.87
N GLU A 70 -7.57 0.96 2.28
CA GLU A 70 -6.99 -0.30 1.81
C GLU A 70 -7.83 -1.50 2.23
N LEU A 71 -8.25 -1.57 3.50
CA LEU A 71 -9.11 -2.64 3.98
C LEU A 71 -10.46 -2.66 3.27
N LYS A 72 -11.10 -1.48 3.11
CA LYS A 72 -12.38 -1.37 2.40
C LYS A 72 -12.24 -1.77 0.93
N GLY A 73 -11.19 -1.29 0.28
CA GLY A 73 -10.86 -1.60 -1.11
C GLY A 73 -10.57 -3.09 -1.33
N ALA A 74 -9.74 -3.69 -0.48
CA ALA A 74 -9.40 -5.10 -0.51
C ALA A 74 -10.65 -5.98 -0.31
N VAL A 75 -11.41 -5.77 0.77
CA VAL A 75 -12.59 -6.59 1.07
C VAL A 75 -13.66 -6.44 -0.03
N GLY A 76 -13.90 -5.21 -0.49
CA GLY A 76 -14.88 -4.95 -1.56
C GLY A 76 -14.51 -5.63 -2.87
N ASN A 77 -13.25 -5.51 -3.31
CA ASN A 77 -12.79 -6.13 -4.55
C ASN A 77 -12.67 -7.66 -4.43
N TRP A 78 -12.32 -8.19 -3.25
CA TRP A 78 -12.34 -9.63 -3.01
C TRP A 78 -13.76 -10.21 -3.14
N ARG A 79 -14.75 -9.55 -2.54
CA ARG A 79 -16.16 -9.94 -2.67
C ARG A 79 -16.62 -9.91 -4.13
N ALA A 80 -16.32 -8.83 -4.83
CA ALA A 80 -16.65 -8.69 -6.25
C ALA A 80 -15.95 -9.75 -7.12
N ALA A 81 -14.71 -10.12 -6.80
CA ALA A 81 -13.98 -11.17 -7.51
C ALA A 81 -14.59 -12.58 -7.32
N GLN A 82 -15.29 -12.80 -6.21
CA GLN A 82 -16.04 -14.04 -5.93
C GLN A 82 -17.47 -14.02 -6.51
N GLY A 83 -17.86 -12.94 -7.21
CA GLY A 83 -19.20 -12.79 -7.78
C GLY A 83 -20.27 -12.34 -6.79
N PHE A 84 -19.89 -11.92 -5.57
CA PHE A 84 -20.83 -11.26 -4.66
C PHE A 84 -21.15 -9.86 -5.19
N LYS A 85 -22.43 -9.49 -5.15
CA LYS A 85 -22.83 -8.10 -5.42
C LYS A 85 -22.18 -7.18 -4.37
N ALA A 86 -21.59 -6.09 -4.87
CA ALA A 86 -20.97 -5.05 -4.04
C ALA A 86 -22.01 -4.32 -3.18
#